data_AF-A0A0M3J0I6-F1
#
_entry.id   AF-A0A0M3J0I6-F1
#
_cell.length_a   1.000
_cell.length_b   1.000
_cell.length_c   1.000
_cell.angle_alpha   90.00
_cell.angle_beta   90.00
_cell.angle_gamma   90.00
#
_symmetry.space_group_name_H-M   'P 1'
#
loop_
_entity.id
_entity.type
_entity.pdbx_description
1 polymer ?
#
loop_
_entity_poly.entity_id
_entity_poly.type
_entity_poly.pdbx_seq_one_letter_code
_entity_poly.pdbx_strand_id
1 'polypeptide(L)' 'LKELILETIGLFPHQYSYQARYMKEQAESRFGYWWSAVIISEKGGYGMSAVYDQYSNTTCELRIFDTFYWLGRTS' A
#
# COMPACT_ATOMS: atom_id res chain seq x y z
N LEU A 1 7.86 -1.06 -6.71
CA LEU A 1 6.75 -0.61 -5.84
C LEU A 1 5.49 -0.29 -6.64
N LYS A 2 5.55 0.54 -7.69
CA LYS A 2 4.38 0.81 -8.56
C LYS A 2 3.76 -0.45 -9.17
N GLU A 3 4.58 -1.38 -9.68
CA GLU A 3 4.11 -2.67 -10.20
C GLU A 3 3.40 -3.50 -9.12
N LEU A 4 3.91 -3.51 -7.88
CA LEU A 4 3.27 -4.17 -6.76
C LEU A 4 1.87 -3.59 -6.47
N ILE A 5 1.73 -2.25 -6.52
CA ILE A 5 0.42 -1.60 -6.36
C ILE A 5 -0.54 -2.08 -7.47
N LEU A 6 -0.10 -2.08 -8.74
CA LEU A 6 -0.93 -2.50 -9.87
C LEU A 6 -1.31 -4.00 -9.80
N GLU A 7 -0.36 -4.86 -9.46
CA GLU A 7 -0.57 -6.30 -9.23
C GLU A 7 -1.66 -6.52 -8.17
N THR A 8 -1.56 -5.80 -7.05
CA THR A 8 -2.50 -5.93 -5.94
C THR A 8 -3.92 -5.50 -6.32
N ILE A 9 -4.07 -4.44 -7.13
CA ILE A 9 -5.37 -3.98 -7.62
C ILE A 9 -6.04 -5.06 -8.48
N GLY A 10 -5.27 -5.78 -9.29
CA GLY A 10 -5.77 -6.89 -10.10
C GLY A 10 -6.17 -8.12 -9.27
N LEU A 11 -5.45 -8.41 -8.19
CA LEU A 11 -5.72 -9.57 -7.32
C LEU A 11 -6.93 -9.38 -6.41
N PHE A 12 -7.13 -8.18 -5.87
CA PHE A 12 -8.16 -7.90 -4.86
C PHE A 12 -9.02 -6.67 -5.23
N PRO A 13 -9.78 -6.70 -6.34
CA PRO A 13 -10.51 -5.53 -6.82
C PRO A 13 -11.47 -4.98 -5.76
N HIS A 14 -11.38 -3.67 -5.49
CA HIS A 14 -12.17 -2.92 -4.49
C HIS A 14 -12.07 -3.40 -3.03
N GLN A 15 -11.23 -4.39 -2.72
CA GLN A 15 -11.05 -4.93 -1.37
C GLN A 15 -9.85 -4.28 -0.67
N TYR A 16 -9.98 -2.99 -0.32
CA TYR A 16 -8.85 -2.16 0.13
C TYR A 16 -8.07 -2.71 1.33
N SER A 17 -8.74 -3.35 2.30
CA SER A 17 -8.04 -3.98 3.44
C SER A 17 -7.14 -5.15 3.01
N TYR A 18 -7.59 -5.97 2.06
CA TYR A 18 -6.80 -7.07 1.51
C TYR A 18 -5.66 -6.52 0.65
N GLN A 19 -5.93 -5.47 -0.14
CA GLN A 19 -4.91 -4.80 -0.93
C GLN A 19 -3.79 -4.25 -0.03
N ALA A 20 -4.12 -3.49 1.01
CA ALA A 20 -3.13 -2.90 1.92
C ALA A 20 -2.30 -3.97 2.64
N ARG A 21 -2.92 -5.05 3.11
CA ARG A 21 -2.21 -6.17 3.74
C ARG A 21 -1.24 -6.85 2.77
N TYR A 22 -1.71 -7.19 1.57
CA TYR A 22 -0.89 -7.86 0.57
C TYR A 22 0.28 -6.98 0.10
N MET A 23 0.04 -5.68 -0.12
CA MET A 23 1.09 -4.71 -0.46
C MET A 23 2.19 -4.68 0.60
N LYS A 24 1.81 -4.65 1.89
CA LYS A 24 2.78 -4.70 2.98
C LYS A 24 3.57 -6.01 2.97
N GLU A 25 2.90 -7.15 2.95
CA GLU A 25 3.54 -8.48 3.01
C GLU A 25 4.53 -8.69 1.84
N GLN A 26 4.15 -8.28 0.63
CA GLN A 26 5.03 -8.36 -0.54
C GLN A 26 6.20 -7.38 -0.47
N ALA A 27 5.98 -6.17 0.04
CA ALA A 27 7.07 -5.21 0.22
C ALA A 27 8.08 -5.70 1.27
N GLU A 28 7.60 -6.28 2.37
CA GLU A 28 8.43 -6.89 3.41
C GLU A 28 9.22 -8.08 2.88
N SER A 29 8.58 -8.96 2.11
CA SER A 29 9.22 -10.13 1.50
C SER A 29 10.31 -9.76 0.48
N ARG A 30 10.10 -8.71 -0.32
CA ARG A 30 11.02 -8.32 -1.41
C ARG A 30 12.11 -7.34 -0.99
N PHE A 31 11.84 -6.48 -0.01
CA PHE A 31 12.69 -5.32 0.31
C PHE A 31 13.09 -5.23 1.79
N GLY A 32 12.78 -6.27 2.57
CA GLY A 32 13.02 -6.32 4.01
C GLY A 32 11.94 -5.59 4.79
N TYR A 33 12.02 -5.70 6.12
CA TYR A 33 10.89 -5.35 6.98
C TYR A 33 10.56 -3.86 7.08
N TRP A 34 9.41 -3.63 7.71
CA TRP A 34 8.81 -2.37 8.14
C TRP A 34 8.24 -1.54 7.00
N TRP A 35 7.17 -2.06 6.43
CA TRP A 35 6.40 -1.36 5.42
C TRP A 35 5.01 -1.01 5.91
N SER A 36 4.53 0.09 5.38
CA SER A 36 3.21 0.64 5.64
C SER A 36 2.50 0.89 4.32
N ALA A 37 1.26 0.44 4.20
CA ALA A 37 0.40 0.61 3.04
C ALA A 37 -0.88 1.35 3.44
N VAL A 38 -1.24 2.38 2.67
CA VAL A 38 -2.43 3.19 2.86
C VAL A 38 -3.15 3.33 1.53
N ILE A 39 -4.45 3.10 1.54
CA ILE A 39 -5.33 3.20 0.37
C ILE A 39 -6.54 4.04 0.79
N ILE A 40 -6.84 5.08 0.03
CA ILE A 40 -7.93 6.00 0.30
C ILE A 40 -8.72 6.20 -0.99
N SER A 41 -10.01 5.87 -0.97
CA SER A 41 -10.93 6.11 -2.07
C SER A 41 -11.88 7.24 -1.73
N GLU A 42 -12.02 8.20 -2.65
CA GLU A 42 -12.96 9.33 -2.52
C GLU A 42 -14.43 8.87 -2.50
N LYS A 43 -14.71 7.64 -2.93
CA LYS A 43 -16.04 7.02 -2.90
C LYS A 43 -16.42 6.39 -1.56
N GLY A 44 -15.60 6.56 -0.52
CA GLY A 44 -15.93 6.15 0.86
C GLY A 44 -15.36 4.79 1.29
N GLY A 45 -14.16 4.43 0.82
CA GLY A 45 -13.46 3.23 1.28
C GLY A 45 -11.99 3.51 1.57
N TYR A 46 -11.47 2.93 2.65
CA TYR A 46 -10.05 3.02 2.99
C TYR A 46 -9.50 1.66 3.44
N GLY A 47 -8.20 1.46 3.24
CA GLY A 47 -7.46 0.30 3.71
C GLY A 47 -6.12 0.75 4.26
N MET A 48 -5.74 0.26 5.44
CA MET A 48 -4.48 0.62 6.08
C MET A 48 -3.82 -0.61 6.70
N SER A 49 -2.53 -0.76 6.45
CA SER A 49 -1.66 -1.68 7.16
C SER A 49 -0.37 -0.95 7.45
N ALA A 50 -0.21 -0.43 8.67
CA ALA A 50 0.90 0.45 9.02
C ALA A 50 1.76 -0.14 10.15
N VAL A 51 3.05 0.20 10.12
CA VAL A 51 3.96 0.14 11.25
C VAL A 51 4.18 1.58 11.70
N TYR A 52 3.89 1.88 12.96
CA TYR A 52 3.98 3.23 13.51
C TYR A 52 5.42 3.53 13.95
N ASP A 53 6.28 3.89 13.00
CA ASP A 53 7.64 4.38 13.27
C ASP A 53 8.05 5.45 12.24
N GLN A 54 9.26 6.02 12.37
CA GLN A 54 9.76 7.07 11.47
C GLN A 54 9.68 6.64 9.99
N TYR A 55 9.27 7.57 9.12
CA TYR A 55 9.22 7.33 7.68
C TYR A 55 10.64 7.37 7.10
N SER A 56 11.03 6.30 6.40
CA SER A 56 12.27 6.22 5.64
C SER A 56 12.08 6.77 4.22
N ASN A 57 13.19 7.08 3.53
CA ASN A 57 13.21 7.73 2.21
C ASN A 57 12.57 6.90 1.07
N THR A 58 12.12 5.66 1.32
CA THR A 58 11.54 4.79 0.28
C THR A 58 10.03 4.79 0.37
N THR A 59 9.38 5.59 -0.48
CA THR A 59 7.93 5.62 -0.63
C THR A 59 7.51 5.50 -2.10
N CYS A 60 6.27 5.08 -2.32
CA CYS A 60 5.65 5.02 -3.63
C CYS A 60 4.20 5.45 -3.50
N GLU A 61 3.83 6.41 -4.33
CA GLU A 61 2.49 6.97 -4.41
C GLU A 61 1.92 6.73 -5.79
N LEU A 62 0.64 6.36 -5.85
CA LEU A 62 -0.06 6.16 -7.10
C LEU A 62 -1.52 6.56 -6.95
N ARG A 63 -2.02 7.37 -7.89
CA ARG A 63 -3.45 7.68 -7.98
C ARG A 63 -4.02 6.97 -9.21
N ILE A 64 -5.05 6.16 -9.00
CA ILE A 64 -5.79 5.50 -10.07
C ILE A 64 -7.26 5.84 -9.89
N PHE A 65 -7.82 6.55 -10.88
CA PHE A 65 -9.15 7.15 -10.79
C PHE A 65 -9.32 7.94 -9.48
N ASP A 66 -10.32 7.57 -8.69
CA ASP A 66 -10.72 8.23 -7.44
C ASP A 66 -10.07 7.58 -6.20
N THR A 67 -9.03 6.77 -6.40
CA THR A 67 -8.35 6.04 -5.33
C THR A 67 -6.85 6.37 -5.29
N PHE A 68 -6.41 6.79 -4.11
CA PHE A 68 -5.02 7.06 -3.76
C PHE A 68 -4.40 5.85 -3.08
N TYR A 69 -3.20 5.50 -3.49
CA TYR A 69 -2.39 4.41 -2.97
C TYR A 69 -1.06 4.97 -2.51
N TRP A 70 -0.65 4.59 -1.29
CA TRP A 70 0.64 4.92 -0.72
C TRP A 70 1.26 3.65 -0.12
N LEU A 71 2.54 3.44 -0.40
CA LEU A 71 3.35 2.36 0.16
C LEU A 71 4.68 2.97 0.57
N GLY A 72 4.97 2.98 1.87
CA GLY A 72 6.19 3.55 2.43
C GLY A 72 6.90 2.60 3.36
N ARG A 73 8.22 2.72 3.41
CA ARG A 73 9.03 2.06 4.44
C ARG A 73 9.05 2.94 5.69
N THR A 74 8.81 2.33 6.84
CA THR A 74 8.74 2.99 8.16
C THR A 74 9.80 2.34 9.04
N SER A 75 10.99 2.94 9.18
CA SER A 75 12.14 2.36 9.90
C SER A 75 12.76 3.36 10.86
#